data_AF-A0A1H6DUU0-F1
#
_entry.id   AF-A0A1H6DUU0-F1
#
_cell.length_a   1.000
_cell.length_b   1.000
_cell.length_c   1.000
_cell.angle_alpha   90.00
_cell.angle_beta   90.00
_cell.angle_gamma   90.00
#
_symmetry.space_group_name_H-M   'P 1'
#
loop_
_entity.id
_entity.type
_entity.pdbx_description
1 polymer ?
#
loop_
_entity_poly.entity_id
_entity_poly.type
_entity_poly.pdbx_seq_one_letter_code
_entity_poly.pdbx_strand_id
1 'polypeptide(L)'
;MKPSIRVGAFALAIACIAIPLAQADVWSERAALAQIASELTALERLVNDTQKLSENDSRVKFDYDVLMKDLEVIRGGINTHLSQPINPVMPSRVDALGGEYTEKNQ
;
A
#
# COMPACT_ATOMS: atom_id res chain seq x y z
N MET A 1 39.74 48.75 0.96
CA MET A 1 39.61 47.58 1.85
C MET A 1 38.26 47.66 2.55
N LYS A 2 37.39 46.66 2.35
CA LYS A 2 36.02 46.60 2.91
C LYS A 2 36.03 45.66 4.13
N PRO A 3 35.57 46.07 5.32
CA PRO A 3 35.30 45.13 6.41
C PRO A 3 33.85 44.63 6.31
N SER A 4 33.71 43.31 6.36
CA SER A 4 32.47 42.55 6.24
C SER A 4 31.68 42.58 7.55
N ILE A 5 30.45 43.09 7.52
CA ILE A 5 29.50 43.01 8.63
C ILE A 5 28.75 41.67 8.49
N ARG A 6 29.02 40.73 9.40
CA ARG A 6 28.29 39.46 9.48
C ARG A 6 26.98 39.73 10.23
N VAL A 7 25.87 39.78 9.50
CA VAL A 7 24.53 39.85 10.08
C VAL A 7 24.20 38.49 10.68
N GLY A 8 24.40 38.37 11.99
CA GLY A 8 23.83 37.29 12.79
C GLY A 8 22.37 37.60 13.04
N ALA A 9 21.48 36.76 12.51
CA ALA A 9 20.13 36.48 13.00
C ALA A 9 19.42 35.59 11.96
N PHE A 10 19.64 34.28 12.01
CA PHE A 10 18.70 33.34 11.42
C PHE A 10 17.86 32.78 12.56
N ALA A 11 16.69 33.39 12.75
CA ALA A 11 15.66 32.93 13.66
C ALA A 11 15.24 31.52 13.26
N LEU A 12 15.64 30.54 14.06
CA LEU A 12 15.10 29.19 14.00
C LEU A 12 13.76 29.19 14.73
N ALA A 13 12.70 29.52 13.99
CA ALA A 13 11.32 29.31 14.43
C ALA A 13 10.60 28.48 13.37
N ILE A 14 10.98 27.21 13.25
CA ILE A 14 10.13 26.22 12.58
C ILE A 14 9.07 25.85 13.62
N ALA A 15 7.96 26.59 13.58
CA ALA A 15 6.73 26.21 14.25
C ALA A 15 6.37 24.81 13.76
N CYS A 16 6.48 23.81 14.64
CA CYS A 16 6.05 22.45 14.38
C CYS A 16 4.55 22.47 14.07
N ILE A 17 4.21 22.35 12.79
CA ILE A 17 2.87 21.97 12.35
C ILE A 17 2.68 20.55 12.89
N ALA A 18 1.82 20.41 13.90
CA ALA A 18 1.37 19.11 14.38
C ALA A 18 0.49 18.46 13.29
N ILE A 19 1.13 17.87 12.28
CA ILE A 19 0.49 16.97 11.32
C ILE A 19 0.27 15.64 12.06
N PRO A 20 -0.90 15.00 11.95
CA PRO A 20 -1.12 13.69 12.56
C PRO A 20 -0.16 12.67 11.94
N LEU A 21 0.86 12.27 12.71
CA LEU A 21 1.92 11.34 12.31
C LEU A 21 1.36 10.01 11.76
N ALA A 22 0.22 9.56 12.28
CA ALA A 22 -0.45 8.34 11.87
C ALA A 22 -0.83 8.30 10.38
N GLN A 23 -1.10 9.45 9.74
CA GLN A 23 -1.42 9.44 8.30
C GLN A 23 -0.16 9.29 7.44
N ALA A 24 0.96 9.89 7.85
CA ALA A 24 2.24 9.72 7.14
C ALA A 24 2.69 8.25 7.16
N ASP A 25 2.48 7.57 8.28
CA ASP A 25 2.82 6.15 8.43
C ASP A 25 2.02 5.28 7.44
N VAL A 26 0.70 5.47 7.35
CA VAL A 26 -0.17 4.70 6.42
C VAL A 26 0.20 4.94 4.96
N TRP A 27 0.51 6.18 4.58
CA TRP A 27 0.96 6.47 3.21
C TRP A 27 2.33 5.84 2.90
N SER A 28 3.25 5.82 3.88
CA SER A 28 4.57 5.22 3.72
C SER A 28 4.50 3.69 3.56
N GLU A 29 3.66 3.02 4.36
CA GLU A 29 3.41 1.58 4.25
C GLU A 29 2.85 1.23 2.87
N ARG A 30 1.83 1.96 2.41
CA ARG A 30 1.21 1.71 1.10
C ARG A 30 2.18 1.94 -0.06
N ALA A 31 3.06 2.91 0.05
CA ALA A 31 4.12 3.13 -0.94
C ALA A 31 5.10 1.95 -0.99
N ALA A 32 5.55 1.46 0.17
CA ALA A 32 6.41 0.29 0.25
C ALA A 32 5.72 -0.97 -0.31
N LEU A 33 4.45 -1.20 0.02
CA LEU A 33 3.66 -2.31 -0.52
C LEU A 33 3.48 -2.22 -2.04
N ALA A 34 3.24 -1.03 -2.59
CA ALA A 34 3.15 -0.83 -4.04
C ALA A 34 4.48 -1.15 -4.74
N GLN A 35 5.60 -0.75 -4.13
CA GLN A 35 6.92 -1.11 -4.62
C GLN A 35 7.12 -2.63 -4.60
N ILE A 36 6.79 -3.31 -3.50
CA ILE A 36 6.88 -4.78 -3.40
C ILE A 36 6.03 -5.45 -4.48
N ALA A 37 4.81 -4.99 -4.74
CA ALA A 37 3.97 -5.55 -5.81
C ALA A 37 4.61 -5.40 -7.20
N SER A 38 5.31 -4.28 -7.45
CA SER A 38 6.05 -4.08 -8.70
C SER A 38 7.25 -5.03 -8.82
N GLU A 39 7.98 -5.24 -7.72
CA GLU A 39 9.14 -6.14 -7.67
C GLU A 39 8.72 -7.61 -7.85
N LEU A 40 7.59 -8.02 -7.25
CA LEU A 40 7.00 -9.35 -7.48
C LEU A 40 6.65 -9.57 -8.95
N THR A 41 6.11 -8.56 -9.64
CA THR A 41 5.82 -8.66 -11.08
C THR A 41 7.10 -8.81 -11.92
N ALA A 42 8.19 -8.12 -11.53
CA ALA A 42 9.49 -8.32 -12.17
C ALA A 42 10.04 -9.72 -11.90
N LEU A 43 9.88 -10.23 -10.68
CA LEU A 43 10.30 -11.57 -10.29
C LEU A 43 9.52 -12.67 -11.05
N GLU A 44 8.20 -12.54 -11.20
CA GLU A 44 7.39 -13.45 -12.02
C GLU A 44 7.93 -13.56 -13.46
N ARG A 45 8.34 -12.43 -14.06
CA ARG A 45 8.97 -12.44 -15.39
C ARG A 45 10.29 -13.22 -15.39
N LEU A 46 11.14 -13.01 -14.38
CA LEU A 46 12.40 -13.75 -14.24
C LEU A 46 12.17 -15.26 -14.05
N VAL A 47 11.16 -15.65 -13.27
CA VAL A 47 10.78 -17.05 -13.07
C VAL A 47 10.37 -17.68 -14.40
N ASN A 48 9.52 -17.01 -15.18
CA ASN A 48 9.10 -17.47 -16.51
C ASN A 48 10.30 -17.61 -17.48
N ASP A 49 11.19 -16.63 -17.50
CA ASP A 49 12.39 -16.68 -18.35
C ASP A 49 13.34 -17.81 -17.93
N THR A 50 13.48 -18.05 -16.63
CA THR A 50 14.30 -19.16 -16.10
C THR A 50 13.68 -20.52 -16.40
N GLN A 51 12.35 -20.64 -16.35
CA GLN A 51 11.65 -21.88 -16.70
C GLN A 51 11.94 -22.32 -18.14
N LYS A 52 12.04 -21.36 -19.08
CA LYS A 52 12.39 -21.65 -20.50
C LYS A 52 13.82 -22.17 -20.67
N LEU A 53 14.71 -21.86 -19.72
CA LEU A 53 16.11 -22.30 -19.72
C LEU A 53 16.29 -23.63 -18.95
N SER A 54 15.24 -24.14 -18.29
CA SER A 54 15.33 -25.33 -17.46
C SER A 54 15.59 -26.58 -18.31
N GLU A 55 16.57 -27.39 -17.91
CA GLU A 55 16.88 -28.66 -18.56
C GLU A 55 15.78 -29.69 -18.29
N ASN A 56 15.21 -30.25 -19.37
CA ASN A 56 14.12 -31.24 -19.26
C ASN A 56 14.59 -32.65 -18.86
N ASP A 57 15.90 -32.93 -18.77
CA ASP A 57 16.43 -34.29 -18.51
C ASP A 57 16.93 -34.55 -17.06
N SER A 58 16.91 -33.55 -16.18
CA SER A 58 17.22 -33.76 -14.76
C SER A 58 16.18 -34.64 -14.03
N ARG A 59 16.63 -35.57 -13.18
CA ARG A 59 15.76 -36.44 -12.35
C ARG A 59 14.97 -35.67 -11.29
N VAL A 60 15.43 -34.48 -10.89
CA VAL A 60 14.76 -33.59 -9.96
C VAL A 60 14.46 -32.28 -10.70
N LYS A 61 13.19 -31.88 -10.70
CA LYS A 61 12.70 -30.65 -11.34
C LYS A 61 12.34 -29.63 -10.28
N PHE A 62 12.65 -28.36 -10.57
CA PHE A 62 12.10 -27.25 -9.82
C PHE A 62 10.65 -27.05 -10.25
N ASP A 63 9.73 -26.91 -9.28
CA ASP A 63 8.31 -26.68 -9.56
C ASP A 63 8.05 -25.18 -9.75
N TYR A 64 8.20 -24.72 -10.99
CA TYR A 64 7.98 -23.34 -11.38
C TYR A 64 6.51 -22.93 -11.25
N ASP A 65 5.57 -23.87 -11.39
CA ASP A 65 4.14 -23.58 -11.34
C ASP A 65 3.71 -23.28 -9.90
N VAL A 66 4.24 -24.03 -8.92
CA VAL A 66 4.03 -23.74 -7.48
C VAL A 66 4.61 -22.37 -7.12
N LEU A 67 5.86 -22.08 -7.52
CA LEU A 67 6.46 -20.77 -7.24
C LEU A 67 5.65 -19.63 -7.86
N MET A 68 5.23 -19.77 -9.12
CA MET A 68 4.42 -18.75 -9.81
C MET A 68 3.11 -18.48 -9.06
N LYS A 69 2.42 -19.55 -8.66
CA LYS A 69 1.17 -19.45 -7.90
C LYS A 69 1.36 -18.73 -6.56
N ASP A 70 2.44 -19.03 -5.84
CA ASP A 70 2.72 -18.37 -4.57
C ASP A 70 3.00 -16.87 -4.75
N LEU A 71 3.77 -16.48 -5.77
CA LEU A 71 4.02 -15.08 -6.10
C LEU A 71 2.72 -14.33 -6.46
N GLU A 72 1.85 -14.96 -7.24
CA GLU A 72 0.54 -14.40 -7.60
C GLU A 72 -0.35 -14.19 -6.38
N VAL A 73 -0.38 -15.15 -5.45
CA VAL A 73 -1.16 -15.06 -4.21
C VAL A 73 -0.66 -13.89 -3.35
N ILE A 74 0.65 -13.75 -3.17
CA ILE A 74 1.24 -12.66 -2.39
C ILE A 74 0.91 -11.31 -3.03
N ARG A 75 1.16 -11.16 -4.35
CA ARG A 75 0.85 -9.93 -5.08
C ARG A 75 -0.65 -9.61 -5.03
N GLY A 76 -1.50 -10.62 -5.16
CA GLY A 76 -2.95 -10.50 -5.05
C GLY A 76 -3.39 -9.99 -3.69
N GLY A 77 -2.81 -10.50 -2.61
CA GLY A 77 -3.06 -10.01 -1.24
C GLY A 77 -2.68 -8.55 -1.07
N ILE A 78 -1.50 -8.15 -1.57
CA ILE A 78 -1.04 -6.76 -1.53
C ILE A 78 -1.99 -5.85 -2.31
N ASN A 79 -2.33 -6.21 -3.55
CA ASN A 79 -3.22 -5.41 -4.39
C ASN A 79 -4.63 -5.29 -3.78
N THR A 80 -5.11 -6.36 -3.16
CA THR A 80 -6.39 -6.34 -2.43
C THR A 80 -6.34 -5.34 -1.29
N HIS A 81 -5.28 -5.32 -0.48
CA HIS A 81 -5.10 -4.34 0.58
C HIS A 81 -4.97 -2.90 0.05
N LEU A 82 -4.20 -2.71 -1.02
CA LEU A 82 -4.03 -1.40 -1.66
C LEU A 82 -5.31 -0.90 -2.35
N SER A 83 -6.23 -1.78 -2.74
CA SER A 83 -7.52 -1.38 -3.31
C SER A 83 -8.49 -0.78 -2.27
N GLN A 84 -8.26 -1.04 -0.98
CA GLN A 84 -9.11 -0.52 0.09
C GLN A 84 -8.94 0.99 0.26
N PRO A 85 -10.03 1.74 0.54
CA PRO A 85 -9.96 3.15 0.86
C PRO A 85 -9.05 3.41 2.07
N ILE A 86 -8.23 4.46 1.99
CA ILE A 86 -7.32 4.87 3.08
C ILE A 86 -8.09 5.34 4.32
N ASN A 87 -9.26 5.94 4.12
CA ASN A 87 -10.16 6.32 5.20
C ASN A 87 -11.38 5.40 5.17
N PRO A 88 -11.82 4.84 6.31
CA PRO A 88 -13.03 4.04 6.36
C PRO A 88 -14.22 4.85 5.85
N VAL A 89 -14.97 4.28 4.92
CA VAL A 89 -16.21 4.88 4.42
C VAL A 89 -17.18 4.86 5.61
N MET A 90 -17.53 6.03 6.15
CA MET A 90 -18.62 6.14 7.11
C MET A 90 -19.87 5.56 6.43
N PRO A 91 -20.51 4.50 6.98
CA PRO A 91 -21.72 3.97 6.36
C PRO A 91 -22.72 5.12 6.25
N SER A 92 -23.29 5.31 5.05
CA SER A 92 -24.38 6.26 4.84
C SER A 92 -25.40 6.04 5.95
N ARG A 93 -25.67 7.09 6.73
CA ARG A 93 -26.62 7.05 7.84
C ARG A 93 -27.87 6.31 7.36
N VAL A 94 -28.12 5.11 7.91
CA VAL A 94 -29.41 4.46 7.75
C VAL A 94 -30.41 5.42 8.35
N ASP A 95 -31.29 5.98 7.52
CA ASP A 95 -32.42 6.73 8.04
C ASP A 95 -33.10 5.84 9.07
N ALA A 96 -33.16 6.33 10.31
CA ALA A 96 -33.89 5.64 11.34
C ALA A 96 -35.26 5.36 10.74
N LEU A 97 -35.69 4.11 10.81
CA LEU A 97 -37.01 3.68 10.39
C LEU A 97 -38.00 4.81 10.86
N GLY A 98 -38.85 5.38 10.01
CA GLY A 98 -39.78 6.45 10.43
C GLY A 98 -40.97 5.88 11.21
N GLY A 99 -41.35 6.45 12.36
CA GLY A 99 -42.31 5.89 13.34
C GLY A 99 -43.71 5.46 12.86
N GLU A 100 -44.00 5.51 11.55
CA GLU A 100 -45.26 5.14 10.90
C GLU A 100 -45.59 3.64 10.96
N TYR A 101 -44.66 2.75 11.33
CA TYR A 101 -44.95 1.31 11.44
C TYR A 101 -45.71 0.90 12.71
N THR A 102 -45.98 1.83 13.65
CA THR A 102 -46.89 1.59 14.78
C THR A 102 -48.35 1.96 14.47
N GLU A 103 -48.60 2.82 13.48
CA GLU A 103 -49.94 3.39 13.25
C GLU A 103 -50.98 2.39 12.73
N LYS A 104 -50.55 1.24 12.18
CA LYS A 104 -51.48 0.22 11.65
C LYS A 104 -52.03 -0.77 12.69
N ASN A 105 -51.69 -0.60 13.98
CA ASN A 105 -52.14 -1.48 15.07
C ASN A 105 -52.98 -0.78 16.15
N GLN A 106 -53.54 0.40 15.87
CA GLN A 106 -54.55 1.07 16.72
C GLN A 106 -55.93 0.96 16.09
#